data_AF-A0A1H5FXT5-F1
#
_entry.id   AF-A0A1H5FXT5-F1
#
_cell.length_a   1.000
_cell.length_b   1.000
_cell.length_c   1.000
_cell.angle_alpha   90.00
_cell.angle_beta   90.00
_cell.angle_gamma   90.00
#
_symmetry.space_group_name_H-M   'P 1'
#
loop_
_entity.id
_entity.type
_entity.pdbx_description
1 polymer ?
#
loop_
_entity_poly.entity_id
_entity_poly.type
_entity_poly.pdbx_seq_one_letter_code
_entity_poly.pdbx_strand_id
1 'polypeptide(L)'
;MSGPRPDPAALYPEVAAHGSLAAALRAVAAGGLDAVPLSSPENEPLYGASAATTLPHRRPLRVDARQYERRRHISGDDSFQSLPVLGGVTDDLAQVARAVRAWHDGESLEDIHRAAPFARPTGRFEVPDLDPGRLVESE
;
A
#
# COMPACT_ATOMS: atom_id res chain seq x y z
N MET A 1 -19.96 14.95 -17.95
CA MET A 1 -19.50 13.98 -18.95
C MET A 1 -18.00 13.80 -18.76
N SER A 2 -17.55 12.67 -18.21
CA SER A 2 -16.11 12.36 -18.19
C SER A 2 -15.69 11.99 -19.62
N GLY A 3 -14.58 12.56 -20.09
CA GLY A 3 -14.02 12.24 -21.40
C GLY A 3 -13.58 10.77 -21.51
N PRO A 4 -13.18 10.30 -22.71
CA PRO A 4 -12.71 8.94 -22.87
C PRO A 4 -11.53 8.64 -21.92
N ARG A 5 -11.55 7.45 -21.30
CA ARG A 5 -10.47 7.00 -20.42
C ARG A 5 -9.16 6.98 -21.22
N PRO A 6 -8.10 7.64 -20.75
CA PRO A 6 -6.79 7.57 -21.39
C PRO A 6 -6.28 6.13 -21.43
N ASP A 7 -5.44 5.81 -22.41
CA ASP A 7 -4.72 4.54 -22.43
C ASP A 7 -3.92 4.36 -21.13
N PRO A 8 -4.15 3.28 -20.36
CA PRO A 8 -3.37 2.96 -19.17
C PRO A 8 -1.86 2.97 -19.39
N ALA A 9 -1.39 2.48 -20.54
CA ALA A 9 0.03 2.40 -20.87
C ALA A 9 0.62 3.79 -21.17
N ALA A 10 -0.19 4.74 -21.63
CA ALA A 10 0.22 6.13 -21.81
C ALA A 10 0.31 6.87 -20.46
N LEU A 11 -0.56 6.56 -19.50
CA LEU A 11 -0.51 7.15 -18.15
C LEU A 11 0.62 6.56 -17.29
N TYR A 12 0.85 5.25 -17.41
CA TYR A 12 1.81 4.48 -16.59
C TYR A 12 2.73 3.59 -17.44
N PRO A 13 3.56 4.20 -18.33
CA PRO A 13 4.47 3.46 -19.19
C PRO A 13 5.45 2.59 -18.41
N GLU A 14 5.93 3.05 -17.26
CA GLU A 14 6.82 2.27 -16.41
C GLU A 14 6.16 1.01 -15.85
N VAL A 15 4.84 1.04 -15.60
CA VAL A 15 4.11 -0.14 -15.12
C VAL A 15 3.82 -1.08 -16.27
N ALA A 16 3.43 -0.54 -17.43
CA ALA A 16 3.19 -1.30 -18.64
C ALA A 16 4.45 -2.06 -19.09
N ALA A 17 5.63 -1.43 -19.00
CA ALA A 17 6.92 -2.07 -19.31
C ALA A 17 7.21 -3.31 -18.47
N HIS A 18 6.68 -3.38 -17.24
CA HIS A 18 6.81 -4.54 -16.34
C HIS A 18 5.56 -5.44 -16.34
N GLY A 19 4.51 -5.10 -17.08
CA GLY A 19 3.27 -5.86 -17.21
C GLY A 19 2.28 -5.75 -16.04
N SER A 20 2.72 -5.33 -14.85
CA SER A 20 1.85 -5.12 -13.68
C SER A 20 2.45 -4.14 -12.68
N LEU A 21 1.59 -3.55 -11.83
CA LEU A 21 2.01 -2.65 -10.76
C LEU A 21 2.88 -3.39 -9.73
N ALA A 22 2.53 -4.64 -9.40
CA ALA A 22 3.34 -5.48 -8.52
C ALA A 22 4.74 -5.73 -9.08
N ALA A 23 4.86 -6.05 -10.37
CA ALA A 23 6.17 -6.26 -11.01
C ALA A 23 6.99 -4.97 -11.07
N ALA A 24 6.35 -3.83 -11.38
CA ALA A 24 7.02 -2.54 -11.41
C ALA A 24 7.55 -2.12 -10.03
N LEU A 25 6.76 -2.34 -8.97
CA LEU A 25 7.19 -2.09 -7.59
C LEU A 25 8.42 -2.93 -7.21
N ARG A 26 8.44 -4.22 -7.57
CA ARG A 26 9.61 -5.08 -7.33
C ARG A 26 10.84 -4.58 -8.08
N ALA A 27 10.68 -4.19 -9.34
CA ALA A 27 11.79 -3.70 -10.16
C ALA A 27 12.44 -2.44 -9.55
N VAL A 28 11.65 -1.44 -9.12
CA VAL A 28 12.19 -0.22 -8.52
C VAL A 28 12.75 -0.41 -7.10
N ALA A 29 12.31 -1.47 -6.41
CA ALA A 29 12.81 -1.79 -5.08
C ALA A 29 14.21 -2.43 -5.08
N ALA A 30 14.73 -2.83 -6.24
CA ALA A 30 16.06 -3.42 -6.39
C ALA A 30 16.34 -4.57 -5.38
N GLY A 31 15.38 -5.49 -5.24
CA GLY A 31 15.44 -6.62 -4.30
C GLY A 31 14.79 -6.37 -2.94
N GLY A 32 14.49 -5.11 -2.61
CA GLY A 32 13.85 -4.74 -1.34
C GLY A 32 12.46 -5.34 -1.12
N LEU A 33 11.80 -5.85 -2.17
CA LEU A 33 10.46 -6.45 -2.12
C LEU A 33 10.42 -7.94 -2.50
N ASP A 34 11.57 -8.62 -2.62
CA ASP A 34 11.61 -10.02 -3.08
C ASP A 34 10.91 -10.98 -2.11
N ALA A 35 11.03 -10.72 -0.81
CA ALA A 35 10.37 -11.49 0.24
C ALA A 35 8.92 -11.04 0.50
N VAL A 36 8.45 -9.95 -0.10
CA VAL A 36 7.12 -9.39 0.16
C VAL A 36 6.08 -10.08 -0.74
N PRO A 37 5.05 -10.74 -0.17
CA PRO A 37 3.93 -11.24 -0.95
C PRO A 37 3.15 -10.06 -1.54
N LEU A 38 3.40 -9.80 -2.82
CA LEU A 38 2.84 -8.70 -3.59
C LEU A 38 2.17 -9.23 -4.86
N SER A 39 0.90 -8.88 -5.06
CA SER A 39 0.09 -9.29 -6.21
C SER A 39 -0.61 -8.11 -6.86
N SER A 40 -0.96 -8.26 -8.13
CA SER A 40 -1.83 -7.34 -8.88
C SER A 40 -3.10 -8.09 -9.30
N PRO A 41 -4.25 -7.42 -9.41
CA PRO A 41 -5.47 -8.06 -9.85
C PRO A 41 -5.38 -8.44 -11.33
N GLU A 42 -5.96 -9.58 -11.70
CA GLU A 42 -5.86 -10.13 -13.07
C GLU A 42 -6.52 -9.24 -14.12
N ASN A 43 -7.63 -8.58 -13.75
CA ASN A 43 -8.42 -7.76 -14.66
C ASN A 43 -7.84 -6.36 -14.90
N GLU A 44 -7.15 -5.78 -13.91
CA GLU A 44 -6.58 -4.43 -13.99
C GLU A 44 -5.15 -4.38 -13.41
N PRO A 45 -4.20 -5.16 -13.96
CA PRO A 45 -2.88 -5.35 -13.35
C PRO A 45 -2.03 -4.08 -13.32
N LEU A 46 -2.33 -3.10 -14.18
CA LEU A 46 -1.65 -1.80 -14.22
C LEU A 46 -2.13 -0.83 -13.15
N TYR A 47 -3.32 -1.05 -12.58
CA TYR A 47 -3.97 -0.13 -11.66
C TYR A 47 -3.92 -0.58 -10.21
N GLY A 48 -3.90 -1.89 -9.94
CA GLY A 48 -3.93 -2.41 -8.59
C GLY A 48 -2.67 -3.14 -8.19
N ALA A 49 -2.27 -3.00 -6.93
CA ALA A 49 -1.42 -3.96 -6.26
C ALA A 49 -1.82 -4.09 -4.78
N SER A 50 -1.59 -5.26 -4.21
CA SER A 50 -1.79 -5.52 -2.79
C SER A 50 -0.58 -6.22 -2.19
N ALA A 51 -0.12 -5.72 -1.04
CA ALA A 51 1.01 -6.28 -0.30
C ALA A 51 0.55 -6.83 1.04
N ALA A 52 0.89 -8.09 1.32
CA ALA A 52 0.62 -8.69 2.63
C ALA A 52 1.40 -7.97 3.74
N THR A 53 1.00 -8.19 4.97
CA THR A 53 1.62 -7.65 6.19
C THR A 53 1.91 -8.78 7.17
N THR A 54 2.95 -8.63 7.98
CA THR A 54 3.28 -9.58 9.05
C THR A 54 2.43 -9.37 10.31
N LEU A 55 1.77 -8.22 10.44
CA LEU A 55 0.96 -7.88 11.61
C LEU A 55 -0.48 -8.37 11.46
N PRO A 56 -1.00 -9.19 12.39
CA PRO A 56 -2.34 -9.78 12.28
C PRO A 56 -3.47 -8.74 12.36
N HIS A 57 -3.22 -7.61 13.03
CA HIS A 57 -4.18 -6.51 13.17
C HIS A 57 -4.19 -5.54 11.99
N ARG A 58 -3.35 -5.76 10.96
CA ARG A 58 -3.34 -4.96 9.72
C ARG A 58 -3.94 -5.77 8.58
N ARG A 59 -4.60 -5.07 7.66
CA ARG A 59 -4.96 -5.63 6.36
C ARG A 59 -3.80 -5.47 5.37
N PRO A 60 -3.82 -6.22 4.25
CA PRO A 60 -2.90 -5.97 3.15
C PRO A 60 -2.95 -4.49 2.72
N LEU A 61 -1.78 -3.89 2.48
CA LEU A 61 -1.71 -2.55 1.93
C LEU A 61 -2.27 -2.57 0.52
N ARG A 62 -3.17 -1.63 0.21
CA ARG A 62 -3.67 -1.44 -1.16
C ARG A 62 -2.92 -0.31 -1.84
N VAL A 63 -2.56 -0.52 -3.10
CA VAL A 63 -1.99 0.49 -4.00
C VAL A 63 -2.88 0.58 -5.22
N ASP A 64 -3.46 1.76 -5.45
CA ASP A 64 -4.39 2.03 -6.54
C ASP A 64 -3.88 3.19 -7.40
N ALA A 65 -3.68 2.95 -8.69
CA ALA A 65 -3.38 3.99 -9.65
C ALA A 65 -4.68 4.62 -10.18
N ARG A 66 -4.69 5.95 -10.34
CA ARG A 66 -5.85 6.68 -10.86
C ARG A 66 -6.01 6.44 -12.36
N GLN A 67 -7.26 6.36 -12.82
CA GLN A 67 -7.59 6.01 -14.21
C GLN A 67 -7.51 7.18 -15.20
N TYR A 68 -7.48 8.43 -14.70
CA TYR A 68 -7.56 9.64 -15.53
C TYR A 68 -6.39 10.60 -15.34
N GLU A 69 -5.57 10.38 -14.31
CA GLU A 69 -4.41 11.21 -14.00
C GLU A 69 -3.28 10.31 -13.49
N ARG A 70 -2.04 10.75 -13.65
CA ARG A 70 -0.86 10.00 -13.20
C ARG A 70 -0.66 10.20 -11.70
N ARG A 71 -1.43 9.48 -10.90
CA ARG A 71 -1.32 9.47 -9.43
C ARG A 71 -1.59 8.08 -8.90
N ARG A 72 -0.86 7.69 -7.87
CA ARG A 72 -1.09 6.46 -7.12
C ARG A 72 -1.49 6.80 -5.71
N HIS A 73 -2.47 6.07 -5.19
CA HIS A 73 -2.96 6.15 -3.84
C HIS A 73 -2.53 4.88 -3.10
N ILE A 74 -2.13 5.00 -1.85
CA ILE A 74 -2.01 3.86 -0.94
C ILE A 74 -3.04 3.97 0.17
N SER A 75 -3.56 2.83 0.65
CA SER A 75 -4.41 2.73 1.83
C SER A 75 -3.96 1.54 2.66
N GLY A 76 -3.59 1.81 3.91
CA GLY A 76 -3.36 0.79 4.94
C GLY A 76 -4.51 0.85 5.94
N ASP A 77 -5.19 -0.27 6.13
CA ASP A 77 -6.38 -0.37 6.97
C ASP A 77 -6.10 -1.26 8.18
N ASP A 78 -6.68 -0.92 9.33
CA ASP A 78 -6.72 -1.83 10.46
C ASP A 78 -7.75 -2.95 10.22
N SER A 79 -7.51 -4.13 10.81
CA SER A 79 -8.39 -5.29 10.61
C SER A 79 -9.73 -5.15 11.34
N PHE A 80 -9.75 -4.43 12.47
CA PHE A 80 -10.88 -4.35 13.40
C PHE A 80 -11.98 -3.40 12.91
N GLN A 81 -11.65 -2.14 12.63
CA GLN A 81 -12.58 -1.12 12.16
C GLN A 81 -12.69 -1.10 10.64
N SER A 82 -11.78 -1.76 9.91
CA SER A 82 -11.69 -1.68 8.45
C SER A 82 -11.49 -0.25 7.96
N LEU A 83 -10.88 0.62 8.78
CA LEU A 83 -10.71 2.03 8.46
C LEU A 83 -9.25 2.32 8.10
N PRO A 84 -9.00 3.27 7.17
CA PRO A 84 -7.65 3.67 6.85
C PRO A 84 -6.95 4.29 8.06
N VAL A 85 -5.84 3.69 8.48
CA VAL A 85 -4.89 4.21 9.47
C VAL A 85 -3.69 4.89 8.81
N LEU A 86 -3.41 4.53 7.54
CA LEU A 86 -2.38 5.12 6.70
C LEU A 86 -2.96 5.42 5.32
N GLY A 87 -2.65 6.60 4.78
CA GLY A 87 -3.05 6.96 3.43
C GLY A 87 -2.10 7.96 2.78
N GLY A 88 -2.03 7.97 1.47
CA GLY A 88 -1.12 8.88 0.77
C GLY A 88 -1.29 8.84 -0.74
N VAL A 89 -0.91 9.92 -1.41
CA VAL A 89 -0.90 10.00 -2.87
C VAL A 89 0.49 10.42 -3.35
N THR A 90 1.02 9.72 -4.33
CA THR A 90 2.32 10.01 -4.97
C THR A 90 2.35 9.47 -6.40
N ASP A 91 3.22 10.00 -7.24
CA ASP A 91 3.57 9.43 -8.54
C ASP A 91 4.93 8.69 -8.52
N ASP A 92 5.71 8.87 -7.45
CA ASP A 92 7.01 8.23 -7.23
C ASP A 92 6.86 6.76 -6.79
N LEU A 93 7.13 5.84 -7.72
CA LEU A 93 7.02 4.40 -7.48
C LEU A 93 8.05 3.88 -6.45
N ALA A 94 9.21 4.52 -6.33
CA ALA A 94 10.21 4.13 -5.35
C ALA A 94 9.75 4.48 -3.93
N GLN A 95 9.07 5.61 -3.75
CA GLN A 95 8.42 5.92 -2.48
C GLN A 95 7.29 4.93 -2.15
N VAL A 96 6.46 4.54 -3.14
CA VAL A 96 5.45 3.50 -2.92
C VAL A 96 6.10 2.18 -2.49
N ALA A 97 7.20 1.78 -3.11
CA ALA A 97 7.92 0.56 -2.76
C ALA A 97 8.46 0.58 -1.31
N ARG A 98 8.96 1.74 -0.84
CA ARG A 98 9.37 1.92 0.57
C ARG A 98 8.20 1.77 1.53
N ALA A 99 7.05 2.39 1.21
CA ALA A 99 5.84 2.28 2.03
C ALA A 99 5.33 0.82 2.08
N VAL A 100 5.33 0.12 0.94
CA VAL A 100 4.98 -1.30 0.84
C VAL A 100 5.88 -2.14 1.75
N ARG A 101 7.21 -1.91 1.69
CA ARG A 101 8.16 -2.66 2.51
C ARG A 101 7.94 -2.43 4.00
N ALA A 102 7.88 -1.17 4.42
CA ALA A 102 7.70 -0.81 5.82
C ALA A 102 6.35 -1.30 6.38
N TRP A 103 5.27 -1.23 5.59
CA TRP A 103 3.98 -1.81 5.97
C TRP A 103 4.04 -3.33 6.13
N HIS A 104 4.72 -4.01 5.19
CA HIS A 104 4.90 -5.46 5.24
C HIS A 104 5.64 -5.87 6.51
N ASP A 105 6.77 -5.22 6.80
CA ASP A 105 7.64 -5.51 7.94
C ASP A 105 6.99 -5.22 9.30
N GLY A 106 5.85 -4.50 9.31
CA GLY A 106 5.13 -4.19 10.54
C GLY A 106 5.65 -2.94 11.25
N GLU A 107 6.36 -2.06 10.54
CA GLU A 107 6.87 -0.80 11.08
C GLU A 107 5.73 0.08 11.61
N SER A 108 6.00 0.93 12.60
CA SER A 108 4.99 1.86 13.12
C SER A 108 4.51 2.84 12.04
N LEU A 109 3.30 3.40 12.17
CA LEU A 109 2.79 4.36 11.18
C LEU A 109 3.72 5.58 11.01
N GLU A 110 4.42 5.99 12.08
CA GLU A 110 5.40 7.07 12.03
C GLU A 110 6.69 6.67 11.31
N ASP A 111 7.16 5.45 11.53
CA ASP A 111 8.36 4.93 10.85
C ASP A 111 8.10 4.72 9.35
N ILE A 112 6.89 4.26 8.99
CA ILE A 112 6.44 4.19 7.59
C ILE A 112 6.43 5.60 6.97
N HIS A 113 5.86 6.59 7.66
CA HIS A 113 5.87 7.97 7.21
C HIS A 113 7.29 8.51 7.03
N ARG A 114 8.21 8.19 7.94
CA ARG A 114 9.61 8.61 7.83
C ARG A 114 10.31 8.00 6.62
N ALA A 115 10.05 6.73 6.32
CA ALA A 115 10.61 6.04 5.16
C ALA A 115 9.98 6.50 3.83
N ALA A 116 8.70 6.89 3.87
CA ALA A 116 7.91 7.30 2.72
C ALA A 116 7.00 8.51 3.09
N PRO A 117 7.51 9.76 3.02
CA PRO A 117 6.81 10.95 3.54
C PRO A 117 5.43 11.25 2.95
N PHE A 118 5.08 10.70 1.80
CA PHE A 118 3.74 10.82 1.24
C PHE A 118 2.70 9.97 1.98
N ALA A 119 3.12 8.88 2.62
CA ALA A 119 2.29 7.96 3.39
C ALA A 119 2.07 8.55 4.79
N ARG A 120 0.89 9.10 5.05
CA ARG A 120 0.59 9.83 6.28
C ARG A 120 -0.36 9.03 7.17
N PRO A 121 -0.11 8.99 8.49
CA PRO A 121 -1.12 8.51 9.43
C PRO A 121 -2.38 9.35 9.30
N THR A 122 -3.55 8.71 9.39
CA THR A 122 -4.84 9.40 9.26
C THR A 122 -5.30 10.06 10.57
N GLY A 123 -4.50 9.94 11.64
CA GLY A 123 -4.88 10.29 13.01
C GLY A 123 -5.67 9.20 13.72
N ARG A 124 -5.96 8.07 13.06
CA ARG A 124 -6.46 6.85 13.68
C ARG A 124 -5.31 6.00 14.21
N PHE A 125 -5.58 5.29 15.29
CA PHE A 125 -4.63 4.35 15.88
C PHE A 125 -4.95 2.94 15.45
N GLU A 126 -3.91 2.14 15.31
CA GLU A 126 -4.03 0.70 15.17
C GLU A 126 -4.41 0.13 16.53
N VAL A 127 -5.35 -0.81 16.53
CA VAL A 127 -5.67 -1.58 17.72
C VAL A 127 -4.81 -2.84 17.63
N PRO A 128 -3.73 -2.99 18.42
CA PRO A 128 -3.01 -4.26 18.49
C PRO A 128 -4.03 -5.33 18.85
N ASP A 129 -3.90 -6.51 18.26
CA ASP A 129 -4.83 -7.62 18.48
C ASP A 129 -5.22 -7.65 19.95
N LEU A 130 -6.54 -7.53 20.19
CA LEU A 130 -7.11 -7.66 21.52
C LEU A 130 -6.79 -9.08 21.97
N ASP A 131 -5.63 -9.28 22.62
CA ASP A 131 -5.38 -10.49 23.38
C ASP A 131 -6.43 -10.50 24.49
N PRO A 132 -7.46 -11.36 24.41
CA PRO A 132 -8.50 -11.38 25.43
C PRO A 132 -7.93 -11.76 26.81
N GLY A 133 -6.70 -12.28 26.88
CA GLY A 133 -5.99 -12.54 28.12
C GLY A 133 -5.42 -11.31 28.84
N ARG A 134 -5.36 -10.13 28.19
CA ARG A 134 -4.83 -8.89 28.80
C ARG A 134 -5.88 -7.94 29.37
N LEU A 135 -7.16 -8.32 29.32
CA LEU A 135 -8.26 -7.54 29.91
C LEU A 135 -8.55 -7.87 31.39
N VAL A 136 -7.74 -8.74 32.03
CA VAL A 136 -8.01 -9.24 33.39
C VAL A 136 -7.12 -8.65 34.50
N GLU A 137 -6.27 -7.66 34.21
CA GLU A 137 -5.47 -6.99 35.25
C GLU A 137 -5.83 -5.51 35.34
N SER A 138 -7.00 -5.25 35.92
CA SER A 138 -7.33 -3.99 36.60
C SER A 138 -8.44 -4.32 37.61
N GLU A 139 -8.04 -4.88 38.74
CA GLU A 139 -8.82 -4.84 39.99
C GLU A 139 -8.58 -3.50 40.71
#